data_AF-A0A847CKR7-F1
#
_entry.id   AF-A0A847CKR7-F1
#
_cell.length_a   1.000
_cell.length_b   1.000
_cell.length_c   1.000
_cell.angle_alpha   90.00
_cell.angle_beta   90.00
_cell.angle_gamma   90.00
#
_symmetry.space_group_name_H-M   'P 1'
#
loop_
_entity.id
_entity.type
_entity.pdbx_description
1 polymer ?
#
loop_
_entity_poly.entity_id
_entity_poly.type
_entity_poly.pdbx_seq_one_letter_code
_entity_poly.pdbx_strand_id
1 'polypeptide(L)'
;MDILLKRIIALFIDYLIAYIPSFIINKLLNILVFKSELVINNYIIKTIYNYLVFFIIFIIYTIYMEYKYKRTIGKMYTKLRIVYSKKTLGKIIYRSIIKGLSLTVLYGLIGIASLVIMLLYNPELSIHDYLVGSKVCLVG
;
A
#
# COMPACT_ATOMS: atom_id res chain seq x y z
N MET A 1 -1.16 16.55 14.76
CA MET A 1 0.15 16.16 14.21
C MET A 1 0.47 14.68 14.45
N ASP A 2 0.16 14.13 15.64
CA ASP A 2 0.37 12.72 15.99
C ASP A 2 -0.20 11.69 15.00
N ILE A 3 -1.42 11.92 14.49
CA ILE A 3 -2.08 10.98 13.58
C ILE A 3 -1.32 10.87 12.26
N LEU A 4 -0.88 11.99 11.69
CA LEU A 4 -0.15 12.03 10.43
C LEU A 4 1.19 11.29 10.53
N LEU A 5 1.96 11.56 11.58
CA LEU A 5 3.22 10.87 11.84
C LEU A 5 3.01 9.37 12.01
N LYS A 6 2.01 8.97 12.82
CA LYS A 6 1.62 7.56 13.00
C LYS A 6 1.20 6.89 11.69
N ARG A 7 0.59 7.63 10.77
CA ARG A 7 0.23 7.11 9.43
C ARG A 7 1.45 6.93 8.53
N ILE A 8 2.41 7.85 8.57
CA ILE A 8 3.68 7.73 7.82
C ILE A 8 4.47 6.52 8.34
N ILE A 9 4.61 6.39 9.67
CA ILE A 9 5.28 5.24 10.29
C ILE A 9 4.56 3.94 9.93
N ALA A 10 3.23 3.90 10.05
CA ALA A 10 2.44 2.73 9.66
C ALA A 10 2.64 2.36 8.18
N LEU A 11 2.69 3.35 7.30
CA LEU A 11 2.92 3.14 5.87
C LEU A 11 4.30 2.55 5.60
N PHE A 12 5.33 3.05 6.28
CA PHE A 12 6.69 2.53 6.16
C PHE A 12 6.78 1.07 6.62
N ILE A 13 6.16 0.73 7.76
CA ILE A 13 6.09 -0.65 8.25
C ILE A 13 5.34 -1.55 7.25
N ASP A 14 4.17 -1.11 6.78
CA ASP A 14 3.39 -1.85 5.78
C ASP A 14 4.16 -2.06 4.47
N TYR A 15 4.97 -1.08 4.07
CA TYR A 15 5.83 -1.16 2.90
C TYR A 15 6.90 -2.23 3.07
N LEU A 16 7.60 -2.25 4.21
CA LEU A 16 8.62 -3.28 4.50
C LEU A 16 8.02 -4.69 4.51
N ILE A 17 6.83 -4.85 5.09
CA ILE A 17 6.13 -6.13 5.16
C ILE A 17 5.77 -6.66 3.77
N ALA A 18 5.39 -5.77 2.84
CA ALA A 18 5.15 -6.17 1.45
C ALA A 18 6.47 -6.36 0.68
N TYR A 19 7.47 -5.53 0.93
CA TYR A 19 8.73 -5.52 0.18
C TYR A 19 9.53 -6.82 0.36
N ILE A 20 9.63 -7.34 1.58
CA ILE A 20 10.38 -8.58 1.88
C ILE A 20 9.88 -9.77 1.03
N PRO A 21 8.60 -10.16 1.06
CA PRO A 21 8.10 -11.25 0.22
C PRO A 21 8.19 -10.94 -1.26
N SER A 22 7.99 -9.68 -1.69
CA SER A 22 8.19 -9.29 -3.09
C SER A 22 9.63 -9.49 -3.56
N PHE A 23 10.61 -9.13 -2.72
CA PHE A 23 12.02 -9.32 -3.01
C PHE A 23 12.37 -10.81 -3.14
N ILE A 24 11.87 -11.65 -2.23
CA ILE A 24 12.07 -13.10 -2.28
C ILE A 24 11.48 -13.69 -3.57
N ILE A 25 10.22 -13.33 -3.89
CA ILE A 25 9.53 -13.81 -5.10
C ILE A 25 10.28 -13.36 -6.36
N ASN A 26 10.69 -12.09 -6.45
CA ASN A 26 11.47 -11.60 -7.58
C ASN A 26 12.82 -12.33 -7.72
N LYS A 27 13.50 -12.64 -6.61
CA LYS A 27 14.75 -13.41 -6.63
C LYS A 27 14.53 -14.84 -7.14
N LEU A 28 13.48 -15.51 -6.66
CA LEU A 28 13.11 -16.86 -7.11
C LEU A 28 12.75 -16.87 -8.61
N LEU A 29 11.92 -15.92 -9.05
CA LEU A 29 11.53 -15.80 -10.45
C LEU A 29 12.73 -15.48 -11.34
N ASN A 30 13.66 -14.64 -10.88
CA ASN A 30 14.91 -14.42 -11.61
C ASN A 30 15.74 -15.72 -11.73
N ILE A 31 15.78 -16.59 -10.71
CA ILE A 31 16.51 -17.86 -10.79
C ILE A 31 15.82 -18.85 -11.76
N LEU A 32 14.48 -18.94 -11.70
CA LEU A 32 13.71 -19.91 -12.48
C LEU A 32 13.57 -19.52 -13.95
N VAL A 33 13.40 -18.22 -14.23
CA VAL A 33 13.08 -17.70 -15.57
C VAL A 33 14.35 -17.40 -16.38
N PHE A 34 15.49 -17.06 -15.76
CA PHE A 34 16.74 -16.77 -16.50
C PHE A 34 17.52 -18.02 -16.95
N LYS A 35 16.97 -19.22 -16.81
CA LYS A 35 17.47 -20.42 -17.52
C LYS A 35 17.00 -20.50 -18.97
N SER A 36 16.00 -19.72 -19.37
CA SER A 36 15.65 -19.53 -20.77
C SER A 36 16.23 -18.21 -21.28
N GLU A 37 17.04 -18.26 -22.32
CA GLU A 37 17.74 -17.12 -22.96
C GLU A 37 16.81 -16.04 -23.57
N LEU A 38 15.51 -16.08 -23.26
CA LEU A 38 14.49 -15.24 -23.88
C LEU A 38 14.14 -13.97 -23.07
N VAL A 39 14.82 -13.70 -21.96
CA VAL A 39 14.20 -12.89 -20.91
C VAL A 39 14.95 -11.60 -20.62
N ILE A 40 14.50 -10.56 -21.30
CA ILE A 40 14.52 -9.15 -20.86
C ILE A 40 15.90 -8.64 -20.43
N ASN A 41 16.74 -8.32 -21.41
CA ASN A 41 17.95 -7.53 -21.18
C ASN A 41 17.66 -6.03 -20.95
N ASN A 42 16.38 -5.64 -20.95
CA ASN A 42 15.95 -4.26 -20.81
C ASN A 42 15.66 -3.93 -19.33
N TYR A 43 16.55 -3.17 -18.71
CA TYR A 43 16.45 -2.71 -17.32
C TYR A 43 15.08 -2.12 -16.97
N ILE A 44 14.44 -1.44 -17.92
CA ILE A 44 13.11 -0.82 -17.76
C ILE A 44 12.05 -1.89 -17.47
N ILE A 45 12.01 -2.95 -18.27
CA ILE A 45 11.00 -4.01 -18.14
C ILE A 45 11.22 -4.79 -16.84
N LYS A 46 12.48 -5.06 -16.45
CA LYS A 46 12.81 -5.69 -15.16
C LYS A 46 12.33 -4.84 -13.98
N THR A 47 12.47 -3.52 -14.09
CA THR A 47 12.02 -2.57 -13.07
C THR A 47 10.50 -2.55 -12.97
N ILE A 48 9.80 -2.46 -14.10
CA ILE A 48 8.32 -2.53 -14.17
C ILE A 48 7.82 -3.83 -13.53
N TYR A 49 8.46 -4.96 -13.86
CA TYR A 49 8.12 -6.26 -13.31
C TYR A 49 8.25 -6.30 -11.78
N ASN A 50 9.39 -5.82 -11.24
CA ASN A 50 9.60 -5.76 -9.80
C ASN A 50 8.53 -4.92 -9.09
N TYR A 51 8.15 -3.78 -9.68
CA TYR A 51 7.08 -2.92 -9.17
C TYR A 51 5.71 -3.60 -9.23
N LEU A 52 5.40 -4.35 -10.29
CA LEU A 52 4.15 -5.11 -10.41
C LEU A 52 4.04 -6.21 -9.34
N VAL A 53 5.12 -6.96 -9.11
CA VAL A 53 5.15 -7.99 -8.06
C VAL A 53 4.94 -7.35 -6.68
N PHE A 54 5.61 -6.22 -6.40
CA PHE A 54 5.39 -5.46 -5.17
C PHE A 54 3.94 -4.97 -5.04
N PHE A 55 3.40 -4.37 -6.10
CA PHE A 55 2.04 -3.85 -6.15
C PHE A 55 0.99 -4.92 -5.83
N ILE A 56 1.11 -6.10 -6.44
CA ILE A 56 0.19 -7.22 -6.23
C ILE A 56 0.26 -7.69 -4.77
N ILE A 57 1.46 -7.90 -4.24
CA ILE A 57 1.66 -8.37 -2.87
C ILE A 57 1.13 -7.35 -1.85
N PHE A 58 1.41 -6.06 -2.08
CA PHE A 58 0.93 -4.98 -1.22
C PHE A 58 -0.62 -4.92 -1.22
N ILE A 59 -1.27 -5.09 -2.38
CA ILE A 59 -2.73 -5.13 -2.48
C ILE A 59 -3.30 -6.33 -1.74
N ILE A 60 -2.77 -7.53 -1.97
CA ILE A 60 -3.24 -8.75 -1.30
C ILE A 60 -3.11 -8.61 0.22
N TYR A 61 -1.96 -8.15 0.69
CA TYR A 61 -1.70 -7.89 2.11
C TYR A 61 -2.71 -6.89 2.69
N THR A 62 -2.90 -5.74 2.04
CA THR A 62 -3.80 -4.69 2.53
C THR A 62 -5.25 -5.16 2.55
N ILE A 63 -5.74 -5.83 1.50
CA ILE A 63 -7.09 -6.40 1.45
C ILE A 63 -7.29 -7.38 2.60
N TYR A 64 -6.39 -8.35 2.78
CA TYR A 64 -6.51 -9.37 3.83
C TYR A 64 -6.57 -8.74 5.22
N MET A 65 -5.63 -7.85 5.52
CA MET A 65 -5.53 -7.21 6.82
C MET A 65 -6.73 -6.29 7.12
N GLU A 66 -7.17 -5.51 6.14
CA GLU A 66 -8.32 -4.61 6.30
C GLU A 66 -9.64 -5.37 6.40
N TYR A 67 -9.78 -6.46 5.66
CA TYR A 67 -10.94 -7.34 5.74
C TYR A 67 -11.06 -7.97 7.13
N LYS A 68 -10.00 -8.64 7.61
CA LYS A 68 -10.00 -9.42 8.85
C LYS A 68 -9.90 -8.55 10.11
N TYR A 69 -8.99 -7.56 10.12
CA TYR A 69 -8.64 -6.82 11.34
C TYR A 69 -9.11 -5.36 11.36
N LYS A 70 -9.61 -4.82 10.23
CA LYS A 70 -9.94 -3.38 10.07
C LYS A 70 -8.73 -2.45 10.26
N ARG A 71 -7.52 -2.99 10.11
CA ARG A 71 -6.22 -2.30 10.25
C ARG A 71 -5.12 -3.16 9.63
N THR A 72 -4.06 -2.52 9.17
CA THR A 72 -2.82 -3.17 8.73
C THR A 72 -1.86 -3.35 9.91
N ILE A 73 -0.80 -4.14 9.75
CA ILE A 73 0.19 -4.38 10.82
C ILE A 73 0.86 -3.07 11.24
N GLY A 74 1.24 -2.21 10.30
CA GLY A 74 1.77 -0.89 10.62
C GLY A 74 0.78 -0.05 11.44
N LYS A 75 -0.51 -0.09 11.08
CA LYS A 75 -1.56 0.60 11.83
C LYS A 75 -1.83 -0.03 13.20
N MET A 76 -1.65 -1.34 13.36
CA MET A 76 -1.71 -2.00 14.67
C MET A 76 -0.62 -1.46 15.58
N TYR A 77 0.62 -1.40 15.08
CA TYR A 77 1.77 -0.89 15.82
C TYR A 77 1.56 0.57 16.27
N THR A 78 1.01 1.41 15.39
CA THR A 78 0.80 2.84 15.69
C THR A 78 -0.54 3.16 16.35
N LYS A 79 -1.30 2.14 16.79
CA LYS A 79 -2.63 2.29 17.42
C LYS A 79 -3.63 3.06 16.55
N LEU A 80 -3.63 2.80 15.25
CA LEU A 80 -4.57 3.35 14.27
C LEU A 80 -5.58 2.30 13.82
N ARG A 81 -6.80 2.74 13.48
CA ARG A 81 -7.86 1.90 12.91
C ARG A 81 -8.50 2.59 11.72
N ILE A 82 -8.94 1.78 10.75
CA ILE A 82 -9.72 2.25 9.60
C ILE A 82 -11.20 2.13 9.95
N VAL A 83 -11.92 3.22 9.79
CA VAL A 83 -13.37 3.31 9.99
C VAL A 83 -14.01 3.60 8.65
N TYR A 84 -14.97 2.77 8.25
CA TYR A 84 -15.76 2.97 7.03
C TYR A 84 -17.13 3.51 7.39
N SER A 85 -17.68 4.40 6.57
CA SER A 85 -19.10 4.80 6.68
C SER A 85 -20.03 3.61 6.40
N LYS A 86 -19.70 2.81 5.37
CA LYS A 86 -20.34 1.54 5.05
C LYS A 86 -19.27 0.55 4.60
N LYS A 87 -18.98 -0.48 5.40
CA LYS A 87 -17.96 -1.48 5.10
C LYS A 87 -18.50 -2.49 4.07
N THR A 88 -17.89 -2.56 2.90
CA THR A 88 -18.16 -3.60 1.89
C THR A 88 -16.84 -4.14 1.33
N LEU A 89 -16.83 -5.38 0.85
CA LEU A 89 -15.62 -5.98 0.26
C LEU A 89 -15.10 -5.15 -0.93
N GLY A 90 -16.00 -4.71 -1.82
CA GLY A 90 -15.64 -3.87 -2.96
C GLY A 90 -14.96 -2.56 -2.57
N LYS A 91 -15.40 -1.92 -1.47
CA LYS A 91 -14.75 -0.72 -0.94
C LYS A 91 -13.34 -0.98 -0.40
N ILE A 92 -13.12 -2.13 0.23
CA ILE A 92 -11.79 -2.54 0.72
C ILE A 92 -10.84 -2.77 -0.46
N ILE A 93 -11.31 -3.48 -1.49
CA ILE A 93 -10.55 -3.73 -2.72
C ILE A 93 -10.21 -2.40 -3.40
N TYR A 94 -11.20 -1.54 -3.64
CA TYR A 94 -11.01 -0.25 -4.30
C TYR A 94 -10.02 0.64 -3.52
N ARG A 95 -10.16 0.72 -2.19
CA ARG A 95 -9.23 1.45 -1.31
C ARG A 95 -7.80 0.91 -1.41
N SER A 96 -7.64 -0.41 -1.40
CA SER A 96 -6.34 -1.08 -1.47
C SER A 96 -5.66 -0.84 -2.81
N ILE A 97 -6.42 -0.87 -3.92
CA ILE A 97 -5.93 -0.57 -5.27
C ILE A 97 -5.45 0.88 -5.35
N ILE A 98 -6.27 1.87 -4.96
CA ILE A 98 -5.88 3.29 -5.01
C ILE A 98 -4.66 3.53 -4.12
N LYS A 99 -4.62 2.92 -2.92
CA LYS A 99 -3.46 3.01 -2.03
C LYS A 99 -2.21 2.42 -2.67
N GLY A 100 -2.31 1.24 -3.29
CA GLY A 100 -1.21 0.63 -4.03
C GLY A 100 -0.72 1.53 -5.16
N LEU A 101 -1.64 2.05 -5.99
CA LEU A 101 -1.32 2.93 -7.11
C LEU A 101 -0.66 4.21 -6.61
N SER A 102 -1.11 4.74 -5.47
CA SER A 102 -0.52 5.95 -4.89
C SER A 102 0.94 5.80 -4.47
N LEU A 103 1.41 4.58 -4.27
CA LEU A 103 2.79 4.26 -3.90
C LEU A 103 3.65 3.88 -5.11
N THR A 104 3.05 3.27 -6.14
CA THR A 104 3.79 2.68 -7.26
C THR A 104 3.74 3.49 -8.54
N VAL A 105 2.65 4.24 -8.78
CA VAL A 105 2.46 5.01 -10.01
C VAL A 105 3.10 6.39 -9.87
N LEU A 106 3.70 6.88 -10.97
CA LEU A 106 4.31 8.21 -11.08
C LEU A 106 5.29 8.51 -9.93
N TYR A 107 6.10 7.53 -9.53
CA TYR A 107 7.06 7.66 -8.41
C TYR A 107 6.44 8.17 -7.10
N GLY A 108 5.14 7.90 -6.88
CA GLY A 108 4.45 8.29 -5.65
C GLY A 108 3.88 9.71 -5.65
N LEU A 109 3.76 10.39 -6.80
CA LEU A 109 3.13 11.72 -6.89
C LEU A 109 1.73 11.77 -6.26
N ILE A 110 0.92 10.73 -6.47
CA ILE A 110 -0.41 10.62 -5.84
C ILE A 110 -0.29 10.48 -4.31
N GLY A 111 0.74 9.79 -3.82
CA GLY A 111 1.08 9.71 -2.40
C GLY A 111 1.43 11.07 -1.82
N ILE A 112 2.20 11.89 -2.54
CA ILE A 112 2.54 13.27 -2.16
C ILE A 112 1.28 14.13 -2.12
N ALA A 113 0.42 14.07 -3.14
CA ALA A 113 -0.86 14.78 -3.14
C ALA A 113 -1.73 14.37 -1.94
N SER A 114 -1.74 13.08 -1.60
CA SER A 114 -2.39 12.57 -0.38
C SER A 114 -1.84 13.21 0.89
N LEU A 115 -0.51 13.34 0.98
CA LEU A 115 0.18 13.93 2.12
C LEU A 115 -0.13 15.43 2.24
N VAL A 116 -0.19 16.17 1.14
CA VAL A 116 -0.61 17.58 1.11
C VAL A 116 -2.04 17.73 1.62
N ILE A 117 -2.97 16.89 1.17
CA ILE A 117 -4.37 16.92 1.67
C ILE A 117 -4.41 16.64 3.17
N MET A 118 -3.65 15.65 3.64
CA MET A 118 -3.59 15.30 5.06
C MET A 118 -2.96 16.40 5.93
N LEU A 119 -2.01 17.17 5.39
CA LEU A 119 -1.38 18.30 6.08
C LEU A 119 -2.28 19.53 6.13
N LEU A 120 -2.93 19.87 5.01
CA LEU A 120 -3.67 21.12 4.87
C LEU A 120 -5.13 21.03 5.34
N TYR A 121 -5.76 19.85 5.23
CA TYR A 121 -7.20 19.71 5.48
C TYR A 121 -7.51 18.79 6.65
N ASN A 122 -7.13 17.51 6.57
CA ASN A 122 -7.51 16.55 7.61
C ASN A 122 -6.53 15.35 7.69
N PRO A 123 -5.79 15.17 8.81
CA PRO A 123 -4.83 14.07 8.95
C PRO A 123 -5.49 12.68 9.01
N GLU A 124 -6.80 12.60 9.26
CA GLU A 124 -7.57 11.35 9.24
C GLU A 124 -7.97 10.92 7.83
N LEU A 125 -7.87 11.80 6.83
CA LEU A 125 -8.37 11.58 5.47
C LEU A 125 -7.25 11.70 4.43
N SER A 126 -6.89 10.58 3.83
CA SER A 126 -6.10 10.57 2.59
C SER A 126 -7.00 10.50 1.36
N ILE A 127 -6.45 10.66 0.16
CA ILE A 127 -7.20 10.57 -1.12
C ILE A 127 -7.99 9.26 -1.20
N HIS A 128 -7.34 8.13 -0.91
CA HIS A 128 -7.99 6.83 -0.98
C HIS A 128 -9.05 6.65 0.12
N ASP A 129 -8.92 7.36 1.24
CA ASP A 129 -9.92 7.34 2.30
C ASP A 129 -11.17 8.12 1.88
N TYR A 130 -10.98 9.31 1.32
CA TYR A 130 -12.03 10.18 0.80
C TYR A 130 -12.86 9.48 -0.29
N LEU A 131 -12.19 8.90 -1.28
CA LEU A 131 -12.85 8.22 -2.41
C LEU A 131 -13.74 7.04 -2.00
N VAL A 132 -13.41 6.38 -0.89
CA VAL A 132 -14.11 5.17 -0.44
C VAL A 132 -15.12 5.47 0.68
N GLY A 133 -15.08 6.68 1.25
CA GLY A 133 -15.83 7.04 2.44
C GLY A 133 -15.31 6.29 3.67
N SER A 134 -13.99 6.31 3.88
CA SER A 134 -13.33 5.81 5.07
C SER A 134 -12.50 6.88 5.73
N LYS A 135 -12.02 6.64 6.95
CA LYS A 135 -11.08 7.49 7.66
C LYS A 135 -10.18 6.67 8.57
N VAL A 136 -9.05 7.25 8.97
CA VAL A 136 -8.10 6.64 9.91
C VAL A 136 -8.14 7.41 11.22
N CYS A 137 -8.50 6.72 12.30
CA CYS A 137 -8.61 7.30 13.64
C CYS A 137 -7.69 6.58 14.61
N LEU A 138 -7.39 7.25 15.74
CA LEU A 138 -6.73 6.61 16.87
C LEU A 138 -7.64 5.55 17.49
N VAL A 139 -7.04 4.47 17.95
CA VAL A 139 -7.70 3.53 18.86
C VAL A 139 -7.60 4.14 20.25
N GLY A 140 -8.74 4.56 20.80
CA GLY A 140 -8.88 4.90 22.21
C GLY A 140 -8.64 3.72 23.12
#